data_AF-A0A3Q0DL54-F1
#
_entry.id   AF-A0A3Q0DL54-F1
#
_cell.length_a   1.000
_cell.length_b   1.000
_cell.length_c   1.000
_cell.angle_alpha   90.00
_cell.angle_beta   90.00
_cell.angle_gamma   90.00
#
_symmetry.space_group_name_H-M   'P 1'
#
loop_
_entity.id
_entity.type
_entity.pdbx_description
1 polymer ?
#
loop_
_entity_poly.entity_id
_entity_poly.type
_entity_poly.pdbx_seq_one_letter_code
_entity_poly.pdbx_strand_id
1 'polypeptide(L)'
;MRAYIFFCLVCWIRTETKRPCLEFSPLNIKDAFRDLFIPRTNIILMMYTRNNLNCAEPLFEHNKSLNVNFNTQKKTVWLIHGYRPLGSSPSWLQNFIRILLNEEDMNVIVVDWNRGATTLIYNRAVKNTRRVAETLSGHIKNLLKHGASLDNFHFIGISLGAHISGFVGKIFYGQLGRITGLDPAGPKFSGKPPYSRLDYTDAKFVDVIHSDSNGKNAKLIS
;
A
#
# COMPACT_ATOMS: atom_id res chain seq x y z
N MET A 1 61.52 -36.10 -12.39
CA MET A 1 60.05 -36.06 -12.58
C MET A 1 59.46 -35.11 -11.56
N ARG A 2 58.90 -33.97 -11.98
CA ARG A 2 58.12 -33.07 -11.11
C ARG A 2 56.70 -33.05 -11.65
N ALA A 3 55.75 -33.57 -10.87
CA ALA A 3 54.34 -33.57 -11.20
C ALA A 3 53.73 -32.22 -10.80
N TYR A 4 53.12 -31.52 -11.76
CA TYR A 4 52.36 -30.30 -11.51
C TYR A 4 50.91 -30.69 -11.24
N ILE A 5 50.42 -30.40 -10.03
CA ILE A 5 49.01 -30.57 -9.65
C ILE A 5 48.29 -29.28 -10.05
N PHE A 6 47.44 -29.37 -11.09
CA PHE A 6 46.51 -28.31 -11.46
C PHE A 6 45.35 -28.29 -10.45
N PHE A 7 45.28 -27.25 -9.62
CA PHE A 7 44.11 -26.99 -8.79
C PHE A 7 43.02 -26.37 -9.68
N CYS A 8 42.05 -27.16 -10.11
CA CYS A 8 40.82 -26.65 -10.71
C CYS A 8 40.02 -25.89 -9.64
N LEU A 9 40.04 -24.56 -9.72
CA LEU A 9 39.09 -23.69 -9.06
C LEU A 9 37.70 -23.90 -9.69
N VAL A 10 36.96 -24.87 -9.16
CA VAL A 10 35.53 -24.98 -9.43
C VAL A 10 34.87 -23.77 -8.80
N CYS A 11 34.55 -22.77 -9.63
CA CYS A 11 33.64 -21.69 -9.24
C CYS A 11 32.31 -22.33 -8.86
N TRP A 12 32.03 -22.42 -7.57
CA TRP A 12 30.68 -22.61 -7.07
C TRP A 12 29.85 -21.41 -7.53
N ILE A 13 29.14 -21.58 -8.64
CA ILE A 13 28.00 -20.75 -8.98
C ILE A 13 26.99 -21.01 -7.86
N ARG A 14 26.96 -20.08 -6.90
CA ARG A 14 25.92 -20.01 -5.88
C ARG A 14 24.62 -19.79 -6.66
N THR A 15 23.83 -20.84 -6.82
CA THR A 15 22.47 -20.70 -7.35
C THR A 15 21.71 -19.81 -6.38
N GLU A 16 21.49 -18.55 -6.76
CA GLU A 16 20.58 -17.68 -6.04
C GLU A 16 19.20 -18.35 -6.06
N THR A 17 18.80 -18.91 -4.92
CA THR A 17 17.43 -19.34 -4.70
C THR A 17 16.58 -18.07 -4.73
N LYS A 18 16.01 -17.77 -5.90
CA LYS A 18 15.09 -16.63 -6.05
C LYS A 18 14.00 -16.74 -5.00
N ARG A 19 13.91 -15.72 -4.15
CA ARG A 19 12.92 -15.62 -3.08
C ARG A 19 11.51 -15.75 -3.67
N PRO A 20 10.57 -16.44 -3.00
CA PRO A 20 9.19 -16.46 -3.45
C PRO A 20 8.60 -15.05 -3.44
N CYS A 21 7.83 -14.73 -4.48
CA CYS A 21 7.13 -13.46 -4.61
C CYS A 21 6.13 -13.28 -3.47
N LEU A 22 5.96 -12.05 -2.99
CA LEU A 22 4.83 -11.75 -2.13
C LEU A 22 3.54 -11.80 -2.93
N GLU A 23 2.51 -12.37 -2.32
CA GLU A 23 1.16 -12.39 -2.85
C GLU A 23 0.23 -11.63 -1.92
N PHE A 24 -0.83 -11.07 -2.51
CA PHE A 24 -1.89 -10.44 -1.74
C PHE A 24 -2.53 -11.48 -0.81
N SER A 25 -2.75 -11.11 0.46
CA SER A 25 -3.26 -12.03 1.49
C SER A 25 -4.47 -12.82 0.99
N PRO A 26 -4.35 -14.15 0.80
CA PRO A 26 -5.42 -14.97 0.25
C PRO A 26 -6.42 -15.30 1.36
N LEU A 27 -7.41 -14.43 1.53
CA LEU A 27 -8.45 -14.57 2.54
C LEU A 27 -9.77 -14.98 1.90
N ASN A 28 -10.62 -15.61 2.69
CA ASN A 28 -11.96 -15.99 2.27
C ASN A 28 -12.98 -15.73 3.38
N ILE A 29 -14.24 -16.12 3.15
CA ILE A 29 -15.31 -15.89 4.11
C ILE A 29 -15.06 -16.53 5.49
N LYS A 30 -14.31 -17.65 5.57
CA LYS A 30 -13.93 -18.25 6.86
C LYS A 30 -13.03 -17.33 7.68
N ASP A 31 -12.15 -16.57 7.03
CA ASP A 31 -11.35 -15.54 7.70
C ASP A 31 -12.23 -14.39 8.22
N ALA A 32 -13.27 -14.00 7.47
CA ALA A 32 -14.22 -12.99 7.92
C ALA A 32 -15.01 -13.44 9.16
N PHE A 33 -15.41 -14.72 9.22
CA PHE A 33 -16.01 -15.31 10.42
C PHE A 33 -15.00 -15.40 11.57
N ARG A 34 -13.75 -15.75 11.29
CA ARG A 34 -12.69 -15.79 12.31
C ARG A 34 -12.41 -14.42 12.91
N ASP A 35 -12.43 -13.37 12.10
CA ASP A 35 -12.26 -11.99 12.54
C ASP A 35 -13.30 -11.59 13.60
N LEU A 36 -14.53 -12.13 13.54
CA LEU A 36 -15.58 -11.86 14.55
C LEU A 36 -15.09 -12.12 15.98
N PHE A 37 -14.28 -13.16 16.16
CA PHE A 37 -13.78 -13.61 17.47
C PHE A 37 -12.33 -13.22 17.73
N ILE A 38 -11.48 -13.21 16.69
CA ILE A 38 -10.03 -12.97 16.81
C ILE A 38 -9.61 -11.92 15.75
N PRO A 39 -9.86 -10.63 16.00
CA PRO A 39 -9.56 -9.59 15.02
C PRO A 39 -8.06 -9.40 14.85
N ARG A 40 -7.61 -9.24 13.60
CA ARG A 40 -6.20 -9.01 13.24
C ARG A 40 -6.07 -7.83 12.27
N THR A 41 -4.94 -7.12 12.33
CA THR A 41 -4.71 -5.93 11.48
C THR A 41 -3.28 -5.90 10.94
N ASN A 42 -2.83 -7.05 10.42
CA ASN A 42 -1.52 -7.15 9.80
C ASN A 42 -1.52 -6.45 8.45
N ILE A 43 -0.43 -5.73 8.16
CA ILE A 43 -0.24 -5.00 6.90
C ILE A 43 0.99 -5.57 6.21
N ILE A 44 0.88 -5.83 4.92
CA ILE A 44 1.98 -6.22 4.05
C ILE A 44 2.20 -5.08 3.05
N LEU A 45 3.44 -4.60 2.96
CA LEU A 45 3.85 -3.57 2.00
C LEU A 45 4.55 -4.26 0.84
N MET A 46 3.79 -4.48 -0.23
CA MET A 46 4.25 -5.17 -1.43
C MET A 46 4.79 -4.13 -2.42
N MET A 47 6.07 -4.18 -2.70
CA MET A 47 6.76 -3.27 -3.60
C MET A 47 6.87 -3.86 -5.01
N TYR A 48 6.49 -3.04 -5.99
CA TYR A 48 6.66 -3.26 -7.41
C TYR A 48 7.45 -2.11 -8.03
N THR A 49 8.23 -2.44 -9.04
CA THR A 49 9.04 -1.57 -9.89
C THR A 49 8.97 -2.14 -11.31
N ARG A 50 9.51 -1.43 -12.30
CA ARG A 50 9.61 -1.95 -13.68
C ARG A 50 10.37 -3.28 -13.78
N ASN A 51 11.24 -3.58 -12.82
CA ASN A 51 12.07 -4.78 -12.82
C ASN A 51 11.35 -6.02 -12.25
N ASN A 52 10.22 -5.87 -11.57
CA ASN A 52 9.53 -6.97 -10.89
C ASN A 52 7.99 -6.90 -11.04
N LEU A 53 7.51 -6.57 -12.25
CA LEU A 53 6.09 -6.34 -12.57
C LEU A 53 5.10 -7.41 -12.09
N ASN A 54 5.52 -8.68 -12.04
CA ASN A 54 4.66 -9.80 -11.65
C ASN A 54 5.08 -10.48 -10.34
N CYS A 55 6.11 -9.96 -9.66
CA CYS A 55 6.69 -10.60 -8.48
C CYS A 55 6.97 -9.53 -7.42
N ALA A 56 6.00 -9.30 -6.54
CA ALA A 56 6.17 -8.33 -5.47
C ALA A 56 7.31 -8.73 -4.54
N GLU A 57 8.07 -7.74 -4.12
CA GLU A 57 9.07 -7.85 -3.08
C GLU A 57 8.58 -7.11 -1.82
N PRO A 58 9.04 -7.45 -0.61
CA PRO A 58 8.73 -6.65 0.55
C PRO A 58 9.42 -5.28 0.45
N LEU A 59 8.75 -4.22 0.91
CA LEU A 59 9.39 -2.90 1.04
C LEU A 59 10.55 -2.90 2.04
N PHE A 60 10.43 -3.68 3.12
CA PHE A 60 11.47 -3.84 4.13
C PHE A 60 11.84 -5.31 4.27
N GLU A 61 13.13 -5.59 4.36
CA GLU A 61 13.66 -6.92 4.58
C GLU A 61 13.33 -7.47 5.98
N HIS A 62 13.59 -8.76 6.21
CA HIS A 62 13.31 -9.39 7.50
C HIS A 62 14.07 -8.74 8.68
N ASN A 63 15.27 -8.23 8.42
CA ASN A 63 16.07 -7.45 9.37
C ASN A 63 15.62 -5.97 9.48
N LYS A 64 14.50 -5.61 8.83
CA LYS A 64 13.91 -4.26 8.75
C LYS A 64 14.73 -3.24 7.95
N SER A 65 15.77 -3.66 7.22
CA SER A 65 16.44 -2.76 6.28
C SER A 65 15.52 -2.45 5.10
N LEU A 66 15.68 -1.28 4.50
CA LEU A 66 15.00 -0.94 3.26
C LEU A 66 15.43 -1.91 2.14
N ASN A 67 14.49 -2.37 1.33
CA ASN A 67 14.79 -3.20 0.17
C ASN A 67 15.69 -2.41 -0.80
N VAL A 68 16.77 -3.04 -1.27
CA VAL A 68 17.78 -2.44 -2.16
C VAL A 68 17.22 -1.94 -3.50
N ASN A 69 16.09 -2.49 -3.94
CA ASN A 69 15.41 -2.10 -5.16
C ASN A 69 14.52 -0.85 -4.98
N PHE A 70 14.29 -0.40 -3.74
CA PHE A 70 13.57 0.85 -3.49
C PHE A 70 14.48 2.04 -3.75
N ASN A 71 14.07 2.93 -4.67
CA ASN A 71 14.81 4.15 -4.95
C ASN A 71 14.14 5.37 -4.30
N THR A 72 14.81 5.99 -3.32
CA THR A 72 14.28 7.11 -2.53
C THR A 72 14.07 8.40 -3.33
N GLN A 73 14.76 8.52 -4.48
CA GLN A 73 14.65 9.68 -5.37
C GLN A 73 13.49 9.56 -6.35
N LYS A 74 12.96 8.34 -6.56
CA LYS A 74 11.81 8.12 -7.44
C LYS A 74 10.50 8.48 -6.75
N LYS A 75 9.53 8.89 -7.57
CA LYS A 75 8.13 8.95 -7.18
C LYS A 75 7.70 7.60 -6.58
N THR A 76 6.93 7.65 -5.51
CA THR A 76 6.42 6.47 -4.83
C THR A 76 4.91 6.54 -4.74
N VAL A 77 4.23 5.64 -5.46
CA VAL A 77 2.78 5.51 -5.42
C VAL A 77 2.37 4.51 -4.35
N TRP A 78 1.56 4.94 -3.39
CA TRP A 78 0.96 4.10 -2.36
C TRP A 78 -0.46 3.72 -2.77
N LEU A 79 -0.66 2.48 -3.21
CA LEU A 79 -1.95 1.98 -3.69
C LEU A 79 -2.68 1.24 -2.56
N ILE A 80 -3.80 1.80 -2.10
CA ILE A 80 -4.51 1.34 -0.89
C ILE A 80 -5.93 0.90 -1.26
N HIS A 81 -6.21 -0.39 -1.09
CA HIS A 81 -7.53 -0.95 -1.35
C HIS A 81 -8.56 -0.58 -0.26
N GLY A 82 -9.84 -0.85 -0.54
CA GLY A 82 -10.95 -0.60 0.38
C GLY A 82 -11.39 -1.80 1.19
N TYR A 83 -12.67 -1.78 1.60
CA TYR A 83 -13.34 -2.86 2.33
C TYR A 83 -13.38 -4.17 1.53
N ARG A 84 -13.17 -5.31 2.19
CA ARG A 84 -13.10 -6.64 1.56
C ARG A 84 -13.87 -7.67 2.39
N PRO A 85 -15.21 -7.63 2.45
CA PRO A 85 -15.98 -8.50 3.36
C PRO A 85 -15.73 -10.00 3.15
N LEU A 86 -15.37 -10.40 1.92
CA LEU A 86 -15.05 -11.79 1.56
C LEU A 86 -13.54 -12.06 1.46
N GLY A 87 -12.69 -11.06 1.69
CA GLY A 87 -11.24 -11.19 1.67
C GLY A 87 -10.60 -11.46 0.31
N SER A 88 -11.37 -11.41 -0.78
CA SER A 88 -10.85 -11.63 -2.12
C SER A 88 -9.85 -10.55 -2.55
N SER A 89 -8.83 -10.99 -3.30
CA SER A 89 -7.89 -10.07 -3.94
C SER A 89 -8.61 -9.19 -4.97
N PRO A 90 -8.25 -7.90 -5.10
CA PRO A 90 -8.84 -7.04 -6.13
C PRO A 90 -8.43 -7.51 -7.53
N SER A 91 -9.40 -7.87 -8.37
CA SER A 91 -9.15 -8.31 -9.76
C SER A 91 -8.44 -7.25 -10.60
N TRP A 92 -8.66 -5.96 -10.32
CA TRP A 92 -8.05 -4.83 -11.02
C TRP A 92 -6.59 -4.58 -10.63
N LEU A 93 -6.10 -5.14 -9.52
CA LEU A 93 -4.84 -4.74 -8.89
C LEU A 93 -3.63 -4.87 -9.82
N GLN A 94 -3.45 -6.04 -10.44
CA GLN A 94 -2.30 -6.30 -11.31
C GLN A 94 -2.31 -5.42 -12.55
N ASN A 95 -3.49 -5.19 -13.15
CA ASN A 95 -3.61 -4.31 -14.30
C ASN A 95 -3.28 -2.85 -13.93
N PHE A 96 -3.74 -2.39 -12.77
CA PHE A 96 -3.45 -1.03 -12.28
C PHE A 96 -1.94 -0.83 -12.09
N ILE A 97 -1.26 -1.77 -11.42
CA ILE A 97 0.19 -1.72 -11.20
C ILE A 97 0.95 -1.62 -12.53
N ARG A 98 0.55 -2.44 -13.52
CA ARG A 98 1.16 -2.40 -14.86
C ARG A 98 0.99 -1.05 -15.54
N ILE A 99 -0.21 -0.46 -15.48
CA ILE A 99 -0.47 0.87 -16.05
C ILE A 99 0.44 1.92 -15.42
N LEU A 100 0.54 1.95 -14.08
CA LEU A 100 1.41 2.90 -13.38
C LEU A 100 2.88 2.76 -13.77
N LEU A 101 3.38 1.53 -13.80
CA LEU A 101 4.80 1.26 -14.11
C LEU A 101 5.14 1.43 -15.59
N ASN A 102 4.15 1.32 -16.49
CA ASN A 102 4.32 1.64 -17.90
C ASN A 102 4.43 3.15 -18.12
N GLU A 103 3.71 3.96 -17.34
CA GLU A 103 3.70 5.41 -17.47
C GLU A 103 5.04 6.06 -17.06
N GLU A 104 5.54 5.71 -15.87
CA GLU A 104 6.72 6.37 -15.31
C GLU A 104 7.55 5.36 -14.50
N ASP A 105 8.87 5.57 -14.43
CA ASP A 105 9.76 4.73 -13.62
C ASP A 105 9.65 5.15 -12.15
N MET A 106 8.83 4.42 -11.41
CA MET A 106 8.44 4.74 -10.03
C MET A 106 8.51 3.52 -9.12
N ASN A 107 8.45 3.75 -7.80
CA ASN A 107 8.12 2.70 -6.85
C ASN A 107 6.59 2.62 -6.72
N VAL A 108 6.01 1.42 -6.80
CA VAL A 108 4.60 1.19 -6.48
C VAL A 108 4.50 0.32 -5.24
N ILE A 109 3.92 0.83 -4.17
CA ILE A 109 3.70 0.13 -2.90
C ILE A 109 2.23 -0.20 -2.79
N VAL A 110 1.87 -1.47 -2.95
CA VAL A 110 0.54 -1.97 -2.63
C VAL A 110 0.47 -2.18 -1.12
N VAL A 111 -0.49 -1.49 -0.50
CA VAL A 111 -0.81 -1.67 0.93
C VAL A 111 -1.86 -2.76 1.06
N ASP A 112 -1.41 -3.98 1.30
CA ASP A 112 -2.29 -5.09 1.66
C ASP A 112 -2.59 -5.01 3.16
N TRP A 113 -3.76 -4.45 3.48
CA TRP A 113 -4.32 -4.45 4.83
C TRP A 113 -5.53 -5.39 4.92
N ASN A 114 -5.59 -6.41 4.04
CA ASN A 114 -6.76 -7.25 3.85
C ASN A 114 -7.18 -7.97 5.14
N ARG A 115 -6.23 -8.27 6.05
CA ARG A 115 -6.54 -8.81 7.39
C ARG A 115 -7.42 -7.87 8.22
N GLY A 116 -7.24 -6.57 8.12
CA GLY A 116 -8.10 -5.57 8.77
C GLY A 116 -9.33 -5.16 7.96
N ALA A 117 -9.35 -5.46 6.65
CA ALA A 117 -10.47 -5.17 5.75
C ALA A 117 -11.47 -6.33 5.62
N THR A 118 -11.05 -7.55 5.93
CA THR A 118 -11.84 -8.79 5.86
C THR A 118 -12.62 -9.01 7.13
N THR A 119 -13.83 -8.47 7.13
CA THR A 119 -14.75 -8.57 8.27
C THR A 119 -16.17 -8.44 7.75
N LEU A 120 -17.13 -9.07 8.44
CA LEU A 120 -18.56 -8.86 8.17
C LEU A 120 -19.09 -7.58 8.86
N ILE A 121 -18.31 -6.98 9.77
CA ILE A 121 -18.69 -5.81 10.55
C ILE A 121 -18.05 -4.57 9.93
N TYR A 122 -18.78 -3.86 9.07
CA TYR A 122 -18.27 -2.66 8.38
C TYR A 122 -17.64 -1.62 9.32
N ASN A 123 -18.28 -1.36 10.47
CA ASN A 123 -17.76 -0.41 11.47
C ASN A 123 -16.39 -0.79 12.01
N ARG A 124 -16.03 -2.08 12.00
CA ARG A 124 -14.71 -2.55 12.40
C ARG A 124 -13.66 -2.19 11.35
N ALA A 125 -13.96 -2.43 10.06
CA ALA A 125 -13.09 -2.00 8.97
C ALA A 125 -12.89 -0.47 8.98
N VAL A 126 -13.95 0.30 9.22
CA VAL A 126 -13.88 1.77 9.40
C VAL A 126 -12.92 2.13 10.53
N LYS A 127 -13.04 1.52 11.72
CA LYS A 127 -12.12 1.78 12.84
C LYS A 127 -10.68 1.42 12.52
N ASN A 128 -10.47 0.33 11.78
CA ASN A 128 -9.13 -0.13 11.39
C ASN A 128 -8.40 0.85 10.47
N THR A 129 -9.11 1.69 9.69
CA THR A 129 -8.47 2.67 8.79
C THR A 129 -7.47 3.59 9.50
N ARG A 130 -7.78 4.06 10.73
CA ARG A 130 -6.86 4.88 11.52
C ARG A 130 -5.61 4.11 11.95
N ARG A 131 -5.78 2.85 12.41
CA ARG A 131 -4.66 1.97 12.79
C ARG A 131 -3.75 1.66 11.61
N VAL A 132 -4.33 1.48 10.43
CA VAL A 132 -3.55 1.30 9.19
C VAL A 132 -2.76 2.56 8.90
N ALA A 133 -3.38 3.75 8.95
CA ALA A 133 -2.68 5.01 8.73
C ALA A 133 -1.54 5.27 9.74
N GLU A 134 -1.73 4.94 11.01
CA GLU A 134 -0.68 5.02 12.04
C GLU A 134 0.51 4.10 11.70
N THR A 135 0.23 2.84 11.35
CA THR A 135 1.25 1.88 10.94
C THR A 135 2.00 2.35 9.70
N LEU A 136 1.28 2.79 8.65
CA LEU A 136 1.88 3.35 7.44
C LEU A 136 2.75 4.57 7.74
N SER A 137 2.32 5.43 8.65
CA SER A 137 3.10 6.61 9.04
C SER A 137 4.42 6.23 9.73
N GLY A 138 4.46 5.13 10.48
CA GLY A 138 5.70 4.56 11.01
C GLY A 138 6.67 4.13 9.91
N HIS A 139 6.16 3.45 8.87
CA HIS A 139 6.96 3.03 7.72
C HIS A 139 7.45 4.22 6.90
N ILE A 140 6.60 5.22 6.65
CA ILE A 140 6.97 6.45 5.95
C ILE A 140 8.08 7.19 6.69
N LYS A 141 7.96 7.37 8.01
CA LYS A 141 9.03 7.96 8.83
C LYS A 141 10.35 7.20 8.66
N ASN A 142 10.33 5.89 8.49
CA ASN A 142 11.53 5.11 8.19
C ASN A 142 12.09 5.43 6.79
N LEU A 143 11.25 5.54 5.77
CA LEU A 143 11.69 5.94 4.42
C LEU A 143 12.31 7.34 4.40
N LEU A 144 11.75 8.30 5.15
CA LEU A 144 12.31 9.64 5.28
C LEU A 144 13.72 9.61 5.87
N LYS A 145 14.00 8.73 6.85
CA LYS A 145 15.35 8.52 7.39
C LYS A 145 16.35 7.99 6.34
N HIS A 146 15.85 7.31 5.30
CA HIS A 146 16.66 6.83 4.19
C HIS A 146 16.75 7.85 3.04
N GLY A 147 16.21 9.06 3.21
CA GLY A 147 16.29 10.15 2.23
C GLY A 147 15.14 10.22 1.23
N ALA A 148 14.04 9.50 1.46
CA ALA A 148 12.81 9.74 0.69
C ALA A 148 12.19 11.09 1.07
N SER A 149 11.42 11.68 0.16
CA SER A 149 10.68 12.93 0.39
C SER A 149 9.17 12.68 0.35
N LEU A 150 8.42 13.34 1.24
CA LEU A 150 6.95 13.32 1.22
C LEU A 150 6.38 13.90 -0.08
N ASP A 151 7.11 14.81 -0.72
CA ASP A 151 6.71 15.43 -1.99
C ASP A 151 6.65 14.43 -3.14
N ASN A 152 7.48 13.38 -3.07
CA ASN A 152 7.51 12.31 -4.06
C ASN A 152 6.41 11.26 -3.82
N PHE A 153 5.62 11.39 -2.76
CA PHE A 153 4.60 10.39 -2.42
C PHE A 153 3.24 10.76 -3.00
N HIS A 154 2.67 9.79 -3.72
CA HIS A 154 1.32 9.88 -4.27
C HIS A 154 0.49 8.72 -3.71
N PHE A 155 -0.48 9.05 -2.88
CA PHE A 155 -1.41 8.06 -2.33
C PHE A 155 -2.61 7.91 -3.25
N ILE A 156 -2.91 6.69 -3.68
CA ILE A 156 -4.12 6.35 -4.43
C ILE A 156 -4.95 5.43 -3.56
N GLY A 157 -6.03 5.96 -3.00
CA GLY A 157 -6.88 5.26 -2.06
C GLY A 157 -8.25 4.96 -2.63
N ILE A 158 -8.69 3.71 -2.57
CA ILE A 158 -10.00 3.27 -3.09
C ILE A 158 -10.97 3.03 -1.93
N SER A 159 -12.17 3.59 -1.98
CA SER A 159 -13.20 3.39 -0.94
C SER A 159 -12.66 3.75 0.46
N LEU A 160 -12.57 2.80 1.41
CA LEU A 160 -11.93 3.03 2.72
C LEU A 160 -10.45 3.43 2.61
N GLY A 161 -9.75 3.01 1.56
CA GLY A 161 -8.36 3.37 1.28
C GLY A 161 -8.16 4.87 1.06
N ALA A 162 -9.18 5.58 0.54
CA ALA A 162 -9.13 7.03 0.38
C ALA A 162 -9.03 7.73 1.75
N HIS A 163 -9.78 7.23 2.74
CA HIS A 163 -9.72 7.77 4.10
C HIS A 163 -8.45 7.36 4.84
N ILE A 164 -7.92 6.15 4.60
CA ILE A 164 -6.58 5.78 5.08
C ILE A 164 -5.54 6.79 4.58
N SER A 165 -5.57 7.11 3.28
CA SER A 165 -4.68 8.10 2.67
C SER A 165 -4.81 9.47 3.34
N GLY A 166 -6.05 9.96 3.54
CA GLY A 166 -6.30 11.22 4.24
C GLY A 166 -5.84 11.21 5.71
N PHE A 167 -5.95 10.08 6.42
CA PHE A 167 -5.43 9.97 7.78
C PHE A 167 -3.91 9.99 7.84
N VAL A 168 -3.23 9.36 6.88
CA VAL A 168 -1.76 9.48 6.75
C VAL A 168 -1.41 10.95 6.47
N GLY A 169 -2.11 11.60 5.54
CA GLY A 169 -1.94 13.02 5.23
C GLY A 169 -1.99 13.94 6.44
N LYS A 170 -2.99 13.75 7.32
CA LYS A 170 -3.11 14.50 8.58
C LYS A 170 -1.94 14.27 9.53
N ILE A 171 -1.44 13.04 9.63
CA ILE A 171 -0.29 12.71 10.50
C ILE A 171 0.97 13.45 10.03
N PHE A 172 1.09 13.69 8.73
CA PHE A 172 2.16 14.49 8.11
C PHE A 172 1.75 15.94 7.84
N TYR A 173 0.71 16.45 8.53
CA TYR A 173 0.29 17.86 8.46
C TYR A 173 0.06 18.37 7.03
N GLY A 174 -0.50 17.55 6.15
CA GLY A 174 -0.78 17.92 4.77
C GLY A 174 0.44 17.97 3.84
N GLN A 175 1.61 17.51 4.29
CA GLN A 175 2.86 17.61 3.52
C GLN A 175 3.06 16.49 2.48
N LEU A 176 2.11 15.55 2.35
CA LEU A 176 2.17 14.57 1.27
C LEU A 176 2.07 15.28 -0.08
N GLY A 177 2.81 14.80 -1.09
CA GLY A 177 2.79 15.38 -2.42
C GLY A 177 1.40 15.35 -3.06
N ARG A 178 0.76 14.16 -3.11
CA ARG A 178 -0.58 14.01 -3.69
C ARG A 178 -1.40 12.92 -3.01
N ILE A 179 -2.71 13.14 -2.89
CA ILE A 179 -3.70 12.08 -2.62
C ILE A 179 -4.75 12.06 -3.73
N THR A 180 -4.96 10.91 -4.35
CA THR A 180 -6.11 10.63 -5.21
C THR A 180 -7.08 9.72 -4.48
N GLY A 181 -8.29 10.22 -4.22
CA GLY A 181 -9.40 9.44 -3.67
C GLY A 181 -10.28 8.86 -4.78
N LEU A 182 -10.21 7.54 -4.97
CA LEU A 182 -11.06 6.82 -5.93
C LEU A 182 -12.31 6.31 -5.20
N ASP A 183 -13.42 6.97 -5.45
CA ASP A 183 -14.73 6.72 -4.88
C ASP A 183 -14.70 6.58 -3.34
N PRO A 184 -14.32 7.63 -2.59
CA PRO A 184 -14.18 7.56 -1.14
C PRO A 184 -15.47 7.11 -0.47
N ALA A 185 -15.35 6.20 0.50
CA ALA A 185 -16.52 5.58 1.12
C ALA A 185 -17.42 6.58 1.87
N GLY A 186 -18.68 6.72 1.45
CA GLY A 186 -19.64 7.59 2.15
C GLY A 186 -20.02 7.14 3.56
N PRO A 187 -20.41 5.88 3.80
CA PRO A 187 -20.89 5.42 5.10
C PRO A 187 -19.86 5.65 6.22
N LYS A 188 -20.31 6.30 7.31
CA LYS A 188 -19.49 6.73 8.47
C LYS A 188 -18.52 7.90 8.22
N PHE A 189 -18.39 8.41 7.00
CA PHE A 189 -17.50 9.53 6.67
C PHE A 189 -18.23 10.77 6.12
N SER A 190 -19.29 10.61 5.32
CA SER A 190 -20.06 11.73 4.78
C SER A 190 -20.62 12.62 5.89
N GLY A 191 -20.49 13.94 5.72
CA GLY A 191 -20.91 14.93 6.71
C GLY A 191 -20.06 14.98 7.99
N LYS A 192 -19.00 14.17 8.09
CA LYS A 192 -18.05 14.22 9.21
C LYS A 192 -17.07 15.38 9.04
N PRO A 193 -16.56 15.91 10.16
CA PRO A 193 -15.55 16.96 10.13
C PRO A 193 -14.25 16.47 9.46
N PRO A 194 -13.42 17.40 8.92
CA PRO A 194 -12.19 17.08 8.18
C PRO A 194 -11.29 16.05 8.88
N TYR A 195 -11.08 16.16 10.20
CA TYR A 195 -10.24 15.23 10.98
C TYR A 195 -10.70 13.76 10.97
N SER A 196 -11.92 13.49 10.48
CA SER A 196 -12.56 12.16 10.47
C SER A 196 -12.74 11.55 9.08
N ARG A 197 -12.29 12.20 8.01
CA ARG A 197 -12.41 11.71 6.62
C ARG A 197 -11.25 12.21 5.76
N LEU A 198 -11.23 11.87 4.48
CA LEU A 198 -10.35 12.51 3.50
C LEU A 198 -10.81 13.96 3.30
N ASP A 199 -9.87 14.91 3.24
CA ASP A 199 -10.10 16.34 3.06
C ASP A 199 -9.00 16.97 2.19
N TYR A 200 -9.26 18.14 1.58
CA TYR A 200 -8.30 18.80 0.67
C TYR A 200 -7.01 19.20 1.38
N THR A 201 -7.06 19.42 2.70
CA THR A 201 -5.88 19.80 3.50
C THR A 201 -4.91 18.65 3.76
N ASP A 202 -5.24 17.41 3.35
CA ASP A 202 -4.47 16.22 3.71
C ASP A 202 -3.20 16.02 2.86
N ALA A 203 -3.04 16.76 1.77
CA ALA A 203 -1.86 16.77 0.93
C ALA A 203 -1.71 18.14 0.24
N LYS A 204 -0.55 18.37 -0.38
CA LYS A 204 -0.32 19.54 -1.24
C LYS A 204 -1.29 19.58 -2.42
N PHE A 205 -1.70 18.41 -2.91
CA PHE A 205 -2.74 18.27 -3.91
C PHE A 205 -3.64 17.07 -3.60
N VAL A 206 -4.95 17.29 -3.60
CA VAL A 206 -5.96 16.24 -3.40
C VAL A 206 -6.94 16.26 -4.56
N ASP A 207 -7.10 15.12 -5.22
CA ASP A 207 -8.09 14.93 -6.29
C ASP A 207 -9.00 13.74 -5.99
N VAL A 208 -10.28 13.87 -6.33
CA VAL A 208 -11.28 12.84 -6.01
C VAL A 208 -12.13 12.51 -7.24
N ILE A 209 -12.30 11.22 -7.50
CA ILE A 209 -13.18 10.71 -8.55
C ILE A 209 -14.34 10.00 -7.87
N HIS A 210 -15.58 10.40 -8.16
CA HIS A 210 -16.79 9.75 -7.67
C HIS A 210 -17.41 8.89 -8.78
N SER A 211 -17.64 7.62 -8.51
CA SER A 211 -18.24 6.67 -9.46
C SER A 211 -19.52 6.01 -8.94
N ASP A 212 -19.76 6.02 -7.62
CA ASP A 212 -20.97 5.47 -6.99
C ASP A 212 -21.58 6.48 -5.98
N SER A 213 -21.62 7.75 -6.39
CA SER A 213 -22.31 8.77 -5.60
C SER A 213 -23.77 8.88 -6.04
N ASN A 214 -24.70 8.47 -5.18
CA ASN A 214 -26.16 8.68 -5.35
C ASN A 214 -26.58 10.16 -5.23
N GLY A 215 -25.87 11.08 -5.89
CA GLY A 215 -26.20 12.50 -6.07
C GLY A 215 -26.30 13.36 -4.80
N LYS A 216 -26.22 12.80 -3.59
CA LYS A 216 -26.62 13.52 -2.37
C LYS A 216 -25.50 14.13 -1.54
N ASN A 217 -24.21 13.94 -1.84
CA ASN A 217 -23.13 14.52 -1.03
C ASN A 217 -21.75 14.56 -1.73
N ALA A 218 -21.68 14.57 -3.06
CA ALA A 218 -20.43 14.88 -3.76
C ALA A 218 -20.20 16.40 -3.70
N LYS A 219 -19.89 16.94 -2.51
CA LYS A 219 -19.13 18.18 -2.45
C LYS A 219 -17.77 17.82 -3.03
N LEU A 220 -17.57 18.21 -4.29
CA LEU A 220 -16.27 18.26 -4.91
C LEU A 220 -15.32 18.88 -3.87
N ILE A 221 -14.34 18.09 -3.47
CA ILE A 221 -13.23 18.59 -2.66
C ILE A 221 -12.40 19.39 -3.66
N SER A 222 -12.77 20.66 -3.86
CA SER A 222 -12.00 21.67 -4.59
C SER A 222 -11.19 22.49 -3.61
#